data_AF-A0A965USL4-F1
#
_entry.id   AF-A0A965USL4-F1
#
_cell.length_a   1.000
_cell.length_b   1.000
_cell.length_c   1.000
_cell.angle_alpha   90.00
_cell.angle_beta   90.00
_cell.angle_gamma   90.00
#
_symmetry.space_group_name_H-M   'P 1'
#
loop_
_entity.id
_entity.type
_entity.pdbx_description
1 polymer ?
#
loop_
_entity_poly.entity_id
_entity_poly.type
_entity_poly.pdbx_seq_one_letter_code
_entity_poly.pdbx_strand_id
1 'polypeptide(L)'
;MNKIIAYLNNENKVAWLVPMLEWTGTLEDIIQKDLGDKSYVVYNAEDFPSDFTFYNAWSLSNTGIVTDIPAAKAIWKDKWREARKSLLESLDIEFMKAVESGDTEKQSEIASKKQALRDVTKIEIAGNTPEEIKSIWPDILK
;
A
#
# COMPACT_ATOMS: atom_id res chain seq x y z
N MET A 1 -29.18 -0.90 4.62
CA MET A 1 -28.42 -0.05 5.59
C MET A 1 -27.09 0.35 4.95
N ASN A 2 -26.72 1.64 4.91
CA ASN A 2 -25.48 2.10 4.26
C ASN A 2 -24.37 2.42 5.29
N LYS A 3 -23.91 1.39 6.00
CA LYS A 3 -22.91 1.50 7.07
C LYS A 3 -21.72 0.58 6.81
N ILE A 4 -20.57 0.89 7.39
CA ILE A 4 -19.40 0.00 7.41
C ILE A 4 -18.92 -0.09 8.86
N ILE A 5 -18.60 -1.30 9.33
CA ILE A 5 -18.10 -1.52 10.68
C ILE A 5 -16.61 -1.85 10.58
N ALA A 6 -15.74 -0.95 11.04
CA ALA A 6 -14.31 -1.21 11.17
C ALA A 6 -14.02 -1.84 12.54
N TYR A 7 -13.18 -2.87 12.61
CA TYR A 7 -12.85 -3.58 13.83
C TYR A 7 -11.42 -4.13 13.79
N LEU A 8 -10.89 -4.57 14.94
CA LEU A 8 -9.62 -5.28 14.99
C LEU A 8 -9.84 -6.79 14.85
N ASN A 9 -9.14 -7.41 13.89
CA ASN A 9 -9.14 -8.84 13.72
C ASN A 9 -8.28 -9.54 14.81
N ASN A 10 -8.18 -10.87 14.73
CA ASN A 10 -7.43 -11.66 15.71
C ASN A 10 -5.90 -11.41 15.67
N GLU A 11 -5.40 -10.71 14.64
CA GLU A 11 -4.01 -10.30 14.48
C GLU A 11 -3.77 -8.81 14.84
N ASN A 12 -4.75 -8.15 15.48
CA ASN A 12 -4.74 -6.71 15.76
C ASN A 12 -4.60 -5.81 14.51
N LYS A 13 -5.04 -6.29 13.35
CA LYS A 13 -5.13 -5.49 12.12
C LYS A 13 -6.55 -4.99 11.90
N VAL A 14 -6.68 -3.81 11.31
CA VAL A 14 -7.98 -3.27 10.93
C VAL A 14 -8.60 -4.15 9.84
N ALA A 15 -9.80 -4.62 10.10
CA ALA A 15 -10.69 -5.27 9.15
C ALA A 15 -12.01 -4.50 9.13
N TRP A 16 -12.84 -4.73 8.10
CA TRP A 16 -14.13 -4.10 8.00
C TRP A 16 -15.21 -5.07 7.55
N LEU A 17 -16.42 -4.84 8.03
CA LEU A 17 -17.62 -5.57 7.67
C LEU A 17 -18.57 -4.61 6.96
N VAL A 18 -19.07 -5.05 5.80
CA VAL A 18 -20.09 -4.34 5.02
C VAL A 18 -21.40 -5.11 5.16
N PRO A 19 -22.37 -4.59 5.94
CA PRO A 19 -23.70 -5.16 6.04
C PRO A 19 -24.37 -5.27 4.67
N MET A 20 -25.09 -6.36 4.44
CA MET A 20 -25.85 -6.56 3.22
C MET A 20 -26.91 -5.46 3.06
N LEU A 21 -27.08 -4.94 1.85
CA LEU A 21 -27.97 -3.79 1.59
C LEU A 21 -29.41 -4.07 2.03
N GLU A 22 -29.89 -5.28 1.73
CA GLU A 22 -31.25 -5.80 2.01
C GLU A 22 -31.40 -6.39 3.42
N TRP A 23 -30.40 -6.21 4.31
CA TRP A 23 -30.52 -6.67 5.69
C TRP A 23 -31.65 -5.93 6.41
N THR A 24 -32.58 -6.71 6.97
CA THR A 24 -33.76 -6.19 7.70
C THR A 24 -33.60 -6.22 9.22
N GLY A 25 -32.53 -6.82 9.74
CA GLY A 25 -32.24 -6.84 11.18
C GLY A 25 -31.54 -5.58 11.67
N THR A 26 -31.11 -5.59 12.94
CA THR A 26 -30.42 -4.43 13.54
C THR A 26 -28.91 -4.47 13.28
N LEU A 27 -28.22 -3.36 13.55
CA LEU A 27 -26.75 -3.31 13.48
C LEU A 27 -26.13 -4.07 14.66
N GLU A 28 -26.79 -4.02 15.81
CA GLU A 28 -26.43 -4.74 17.03
C GLU A 28 -26.40 -6.25 16.80
N ASP A 29 -27.38 -6.80 16.05
CA ASP A 29 -27.41 -8.22 15.70
C ASP A 29 -26.18 -8.65 14.89
N ILE A 30 -25.75 -7.82 13.93
CA ILE A 30 -24.55 -8.06 13.11
C ILE A 30 -23.30 -8.00 13.98
N ILE A 31 -23.17 -6.95 14.80
CA ILE A 31 -22.01 -6.78 15.68
C ILE A 31 -21.89 -7.97 16.63
N GLN A 32 -22.99 -8.35 17.28
CA GLN A 32 -22.98 -9.47 18.22
C GLN A 32 -22.63 -10.80 17.55
N LYS A 33 -23.16 -11.05 16.35
CA LYS A 33 -22.94 -12.29 15.61
C LYS A 33 -21.52 -12.41 15.06
N ASP A 34 -21.02 -11.36 14.42
CA ASP A 34 -19.79 -11.41 13.62
C ASP A 34 -18.56 -10.91 14.38
N LEU A 35 -18.73 -9.96 15.31
CA LEU A 35 -17.64 -9.34 16.05
C LEU A 35 -17.57 -9.80 17.51
N GLY A 36 -18.71 -10.04 18.16
CA GLY A 36 -18.78 -10.36 19.59
C GLY A 36 -18.25 -9.19 20.43
N ASP A 37 -17.29 -9.46 21.33
CA ASP A 37 -16.71 -8.46 22.24
C ASP A 37 -15.60 -7.59 21.61
N LYS A 38 -15.36 -7.70 20.31
CA LYS A 38 -14.30 -6.94 19.63
C LYS A 38 -14.64 -5.46 19.58
N SER A 39 -13.64 -4.61 19.84
CA SER A 39 -13.75 -3.16 19.62
C SER A 39 -14.03 -2.84 18.16
N TYR A 40 -14.96 -1.92 17.92
CA TYR A 40 -15.37 -1.49 16.59
C TYR A 40 -15.68 0.00 16.51
N VAL A 41 -15.68 0.54 15.29
CA VAL A 41 -16.14 1.88 14.96
C VAL A 41 -17.07 1.78 13.75
N VAL A 42 -18.21 2.46 13.81
CA VAL A 42 -19.22 2.45 12.75
C VAL A 42 -19.08 3.71 11.89
N TYR A 43 -19.02 3.53 10.58
CA TYR A 43 -18.95 4.59 9.58
C TYR A 43 -20.22 4.62 8.73
N ASN A 44 -20.59 5.78 8.19
CA ASN A 44 -21.36 5.80 6.94
C ASN A 44 -20.45 5.31 5.82
N ALA A 45 -21.01 4.60 4.82
CA ALA A 45 -20.17 4.08 3.74
C ALA A 45 -19.43 5.19 2.95
N GLU A 46 -20.01 6.39 2.88
CA GLU A 46 -19.40 7.56 2.21
C GLU A 46 -18.23 8.18 2.99
N ASP A 47 -18.22 8.02 4.32
CA ASP A 47 -17.16 8.53 5.20
C ASP A 47 -16.00 7.52 5.37
N PHE A 48 -16.19 6.29 4.88
CA PHE A 48 -15.18 5.26 4.97
C PHE A 48 -14.05 5.51 3.95
N PRO A 49 -12.77 5.25 4.30
CA PRO A 49 -11.67 5.50 3.38
C PRO A 49 -11.88 4.79 2.04
N SER A 50 -11.79 5.54 0.94
CA SER A 50 -11.91 5.02 -0.43
C SER A 50 -10.57 4.55 -1.00
N ASP A 51 -9.46 5.04 -0.45
CA ASP A 51 -8.11 4.62 -0.81
C ASP A 51 -7.56 3.61 0.20
N PHE A 52 -7.41 2.37 -0.26
CA PHE A 52 -6.89 1.26 0.53
C PHE A 52 -5.38 1.08 0.41
N THR A 53 -4.64 1.97 -0.24
CA THR A 53 -3.18 1.81 -0.48
C THR A 53 -2.40 1.46 0.79
N PHE A 54 -2.77 2.05 1.93
CA PHE A 54 -2.13 1.81 3.22
C PHE A 54 -3.00 1.04 4.22
N TYR A 55 -3.96 0.24 3.76
CA TYR A 55 -4.84 -0.51 4.66
C TYR A 55 -4.08 -1.40 5.66
N ASN A 56 -2.94 -1.97 5.25
CA ASN A 56 -2.07 -2.77 6.14
C ASN A 56 -1.30 -1.94 7.17
N ALA A 57 -1.30 -0.61 7.06
CA ALA A 57 -0.77 0.32 8.05
C ALA A 57 -1.88 0.98 8.88
N TRP A 58 -3.14 0.57 8.70
CA TRP A 58 -4.24 1.11 9.51
C TRP A 58 -4.23 0.53 10.92
N SER A 59 -4.57 1.38 11.87
CA SER A 59 -4.82 1.08 13.27
C SER A 59 -6.19 1.62 13.65
N LEU A 60 -6.85 1.00 14.63
CA LEU A 60 -8.13 1.47 15.14
C LEU A 60 -7.92 2.24 16.44
N SER A 61 -8.39 3.48 16.47
CA SER A 61 -8.46 4.32 17.66
C SER A 61 -9.92 4.48 18.11
N ASN A 62 -10.14 5.04 19.30
CA ASN A 62 -11.49 5.32 19.81
C ASN A 62 -12.27 6.30 18.92
N THR A 63 -11.60 7.09 18.09
CA THR A 63 -12.20 8.07 17.18
C THR A 63 -12.19 7.62 15.72
N GLY A 64 -11.67 6.42 15.42
CA GLY A 64 -11.64 5.87 14.07
C GLY A 64 -10.29 5.30 13.60
N ILE A 65 -10.20 5.01 12.31
CA ILE A 65 -9.02 4.51 11.63
C ILE A 65 -7.93 5.60 11.57
N VAL A 66 -6.72 5.24 11.98
CA VAL A 66 -5.52 6.08 11.90
C VAL A 66 -4.44 5.31 11.14
N THR A 67 -3.69 5.98 10.28
CA THR A 67 -2.58 5.36 9.54
C THR A 67 -1.27 5.47 10.35
N ASP A 68 -0.62 4.33 10.56
CA ASP A 68 0.77 4.26 11.03
C ASP A 68 1.71 4.74 9.91
N ILE A 69 2.30 5.92 10.10
CA ILE A 69 3.15 6.58 9.11
C ILE A 69 4.44 5.78 8.82
N PRO A 70 5.21 5.29 9.81
CA PRO A 70 6.30 4.36 9.56
C PRO A 70 5.91 3.13 8.73
N ALA A 71 4.79 2.47 9.05
CA ALA A 71 4.32 1.30 8.30
C ALA A 71 3.88 1.68 6.87
N ALA A 72 3.20 2.81 6.69
CA ALA A 72 2.82 3.31 5.37
C ALA A 72 4.05 3.60 4.48
N LYS A 73 5.11 4.20 5.04
CA LYS A 73 6.38 4.40 4.32
C LYS A 73 7.02 3.08 3.92
N ALA A 74 6.96 2.05 4.78
CA ALA A 74 7.48 0.73 4.46
C ALA A 74 6.72 0.09 3.29
N ILE A 75 5.38 0.11 3.33
CA ILE A 75 4.51 -0.35 2.25
C ILE A 75 4.84 0.40 0.94
N TRP A 76 5.03 1.71 1.00
CA TRP A 76 5.34 2.50 -0.19
C TRP A 76 6.72 2.15 -0.78
N LYS A 77 7.72 1.88 0.07
CA LYS A 77 9.01 1.35 -0.40
C LYS A 77 8.88 -0.04 -1.03
N ASP A 78 7.96 -0.88 -0.57
CA ASP A 78 7.68 -2.16 -1.24
C ASP A 78 7.07 -1.95 -2.63
N LYS A 79 6.17 -0.97 -2.79
CA LYS A 79 5.69 -0.56 -4.12
C LYS A 79 6.80 -0.08 -5.04
N TRP A 80 7.79 0.66 -4.52
CA TRP A 80 8.97 1.03 -5.30
C TRP A 80 9.79 -0.20 -5.72
N ARG A 81 9.93 -1.21 -4.84
CA ARG A 81 10.64 -2.46 -5.16
C ARG A 81 9.92 -3.27 -6.22
N GLU A 82 8.59 -3.33 -6.17
CA GLU A 82 7.75 -3.98 -7.18
C GLU A 82 7.94 -3.33 -8.56
N ALA A 83 7.79 -2.00 -8.65
CA ALA A 83 7.99 -1.27 -9.91
C ALA A 83 9.41 -1.43 -10.45
N ARG A 84 10.42 -1.31 -9.57
CA ARG A 84 11.83 -1.48 -9.91
C ARG A 84 12.13 -2.86 -10.50
N LYS A 85 11.48 -3.92 -10.01
CA LYS A 85 11.76 -5.30 -10.45
C LYS A 85 11.56 -5.45 -11.96
N SER A 86 10.42 -5.00 -12.48
CA SER A 86 10.12 -5.09 -13.91
C SER A 86 11.11 -4.28 -14.77
N LEU A 87 11.52 -3.10 -14.29
CA LEU A 87 12.51 -2.27 -14.99
C LEU A 87 13.91 -2.92 -15.02
N LEU A 88 14.33 -3.54 -13.91
CA LEU A 88 15.60 -4.27 -13.86
C LEU A 88 15.59 -5.47 -14.81
N GLU A 89 14.51 -6.25 -14.86
CA GLU A 89 14.36 -7.39 -15.77
C GLU A 89 14.42 -6.95 -17.23
N SER A 90 13.78 -5.83 -17.59
CA SER A 90 13.88 -5.25 -18.94
C SER A 90 15.31 -4.84 -19.28
N LEU A 91 16.03 -4.20 -18.34
CA LEU A 91 17.42 -3.80 -18.54
C LEU A 91 18.38 -4.99 -18.58
N ASP A 92 18.07 -6.10 -17.91
CA ASP A 92 18.84 -7.34 -18.00
C ASP A 92 18.82 -7.90 -19.44
N ILE A 93 17.65 -7.87 -20.09
CA ILE A 93 17.50 -8.29 -21.50
C ILE A 93 18.33 -7.38 -22.42
N GLU A 94 18.20 -6.06 -22.27
CA GLU A 94 18.95 -5.10 -23.09
C GLU A 94 20.47 -5.22 -22.86
N PHE A 95 20.89 -5.50 -21.63
CA PHE A 95 22.30 -5.73 -21.32
C PHE A 95 22.82 -6.97 -22.06
N MET A 96 22.07 -8.08 -22.07
CA MET A 96 22.47 -9.29 -22.80
C MET A 96 22.58 -9.06 -24.31
N LYS A 97 21.66 -8.32 -24.92
CA LYS A 97 21.76 -7.94 -26.34
C LYS A 97 23.03 -7.12 -26.62
N ALA A 98 23.38 -6.18 -25.74
CA ALA A 98 24.58 -5.37 -25.87
C ALA A 98 25.87 -6.22 -25.71
N VAL A 99 25.84 -7.24 -24.86
CA VAL A 99 26.93 -8.24 -24.75
C VAL A 99 27.06 -9.03 -26.04
N GLU A 100 25.96 -9.54 -26.59
CA GLU A 100 25.94 -10.30 -27.85
C GLU A 100 26.42 -9.47 -29.04
N SER A 101 26.12 -8.17 -29.07
CA SER A 101 26.57 -7.26 -30.12
C SER A 101 27.96 -6.65 -29.89
N GLY A 102 28.62 -6.94 -28.75
CA GLY A 102 29.91 -6.36 -28.38
C GLY A 102 29.88 -4.84 -28.12
N ASP A 103 28.70 -4.27 -27.82
CA ASP A 103 28.51 -2.83 -27.61
C ASP A 103 28.84 -2.46 -26.16
N THR A 104 30.11 -2.14 -25.91
CA THR A 104 30.63 -1.84 -24.56
C THR A 104 30.12 -0.52 -24.01
N GLU A 105 29.79 0.46 -24.88
CA GLU A 105 29.21 1.74 -24.47
C GLU A 105 27.80 1.54 -23.89
N LYS A 106 26.95 0.77 -24.58
CA LYS A 106 25.61 0.42 -24.07
C LYS A 106 25.66 -0.42 -22.79
N GLN A 107 26.61 -1.35 -22.69
CA GLN A 107 26.79 -2.11 -21.44
C GLN A 107 27.05 -1.19 -20.25
N SER A 108 27.94 -0.20 -20.42
CA SER A 108 28.24 0.79 -19.38
C SER A 108 27.00 1.64 -19.02
N GLU A 109 26.28 2.14 -20.03
CA GLU A 109 25.06 2.94 -19.83
C GLU A 109 23.98 2.16 -19.05
N ILE A 110 23.72 0.90 -19.46
CA ILE A 110 22.71 0.05 -18.82
C ILE A 110 23.13 -0.29 -17.40
N ALA A 111 24.42 -0.56 -17.15
CA ALA A 111 24.93 -0.80 -15.80
C ALA A 111 24.67 0.40 -14.87
N SER A 112 24.92 1.63 -15.35
CA SER A 112 24.59 2.85 -14.59
C SER A 112 23.09 2.98 -14.31
N LYS A 113 22.22 2.72 -15.30
CA LYS A 113 20.75 2.74 -15.10
C LYS A 113 20.29 1.72 -14.06
N LYS A 114 20.83 0.49 -14.11
CA LYS A 114 20.53 -0.55 -13.11
C LYS A 114 20.97 -0.14 -11.72
N GLN A 115 22.12 0.51 -11.59
CA GLN A 115 22.60 1.03 -10.32
C GLN A 115 21.68 2.14 -9.79
N ALA A 116 21.32 3.11 -10.63
CA ALA A 116 20.38 4.17 -10.25
C ALA A 116 19.03 3.61 -9.78
N LEU A 117 18.49 2.59 -10.46
CA LEU A 117 17.27 1.89 -10.03
C LEU A 117 17.42 1.23 -8.65
N ARG A 118 18.57 0.62 -8.36
CA ARG A 118 18.84 0.01 -7.04
C ARG A 118 18.88 1.08 -5.95
N ASP A 119 19.50 2.21 -6.24
CA ASP A 119 19.67 3.32 -5.31
C ASP A 119 18.36 4.02 -4.94
N VAL A 120 17.29 3.85 -5.73
CA VAL A 120 15.94 4.33 -5.39
C VAL A 120 15.51 3.96 -3.98
N THR A 121 15.82 2.75 -3.51
CA THR A 121 15.41 2.31 -2.16
C THR A 121 16.12 3.02 -1.01
N LYS A 122 17.22 3.74 -1.31
CA LYS A 122 17.95 4.59 -0.36
C LYS A 122 17.30 5.96 -0.20
N ILE A 123 16.44 6.38 -1.13
CA ILE A 123 15.70 7.63 -1.04
C ILE A 123 14.76 7.56 0.17
N GLU A 124 14.74 8.64 0.95
CA GLU A 124 13.84 8.81 2.08
C GLU A 124 12.46 9.29 1.61
N ILE A 125 11.40 8.82 2.25
CA ILE A 125 10.04 9.31 2.04
C ILE A 125 9.74 10.35 3.12
N ALA A 126 9.79 11.63 2.77
CA ALA A 126 9.71 12.75 3.71
C ALA A 126 8.28 13.17 4.14
N GLY A 127 7.24 12.40 3.79
CA GLY A 127 5.83 12.70 4.11
C GLY A 127 5.38 12.23 5.50
N ASN A 128 4.37 12.89 6.07
CA ASN A 128 3.72 12.55 7.34
C ASN A 128 2.22 12.27 7.19
N THR A 129 1.69 12.34 5.97
CA THR A 129 0.33 11.93 5.62
C THR A 129 0.35 10.89 4.50
N PRO A 130 -0.70 10.07 4.35
CA PRO A 130 -0.85 9.17 3.21
C PRO A 130 -0.63 9.86 1.85
N GLU A 131 -1.18 11.05 1.68
CA GLU A 131 -1.10 11.85 0.45
C GLU A 131 0.33 12.29 0.16
N GLU A 132 1.03 12.81 1.17
CA GLU A 132 2.43 13.20 1.05
C GLU A 132 3.32 11.99 0.73
N ILE A 133 3.10 10.85 1.39
CA ILE A 133 3.85 9.61 1.12
C ILE A 133 3.64 9.18 -0.34
N LYS A 134 2.39 9.14 -0.81
CA LYS A 134 2.06 8.76 -2.21
C LYS A 134 2.67 9.72 -3.23
N SER A 135 2.79 11.00 -2.90
CA SER A 135 3.35 12.00 -3.81
C SER A 135 4.84 11.78 -4.10
N ILE A 136 5.56 11.09 -3.20
CA ILE A 136 6.97 10.75 -3.41
C ILE A 136 7.03 9.50 -4.27
N TRP A 137 7.19 9.69 -5.58
CA TRP A 137 7.48 8.63 -6.53
C TRP A 137 8.72 8.99 -7.37
N PRO A 138 9.85 8.28 -7.18
CA PRO A 138 11.08 8.53 -7.92
C PRO A 138 10.87 8.46 -9.43
N ASP A 139 11.34 9.46 -10.19
CA ASP A 139 11.09 9.58 -11.63
C ASP A 139 11.59 8.37 -12.43
N ILE A 140 12.68 7.74 -11.98
CA ILE A 140 13.24 6.53 -12.61
C ILE A 140 12.33 5.30 -12.49
N LEU A 141 11.27 5.35 -11.67
CA LEU A 141 10.26 4.29 -11.54
C LEU A 141 8.98 4.58 -12.33
N LYS A 142 8.91 5.68 -13.09
CA LYS A 142 7.74 6.03 -13.89
C LYS A 142 7.69 5.25 -15.21
#